data_AF-A0A955EIB1-F1
#
_entry.id   AF-A0A955EIB1-F1
#
_cell.length_a   1.000
_cell.length_b   1.000
_cell.length_c   1.000
_cell.angle_alpha   90.00
_cell.angle_beta   90.00
_cell.angle_gamma   90.00
#
_symmetry.space_group_name_H-M   'P 1'
#
loop_
_entity.id
_entity.type
_entity.pdbx_description
1 polymer ?
#
loop_
_entity_poly.entity_id
_entity_poly.type
_entity_poly.pdbx_seq_one_letter_code
_entity_poly.pdbx_strand_id
1 'polypeptide(L)'
;NGAASGGALRVNGNSDLDISASFFRSNMADTSGGALLIGTDANVAIGNIVLAGNSAAGAAAIGLDGGVLEAVHITANGNTTCGGGGIIVVGSGGDLTMANSIVGSPGEMSILVPGGTASVESSNIRGGFAGTGNINNDPQFEDADGPDNIVGTPDDNLHLMSTSPCIDTGDNVVLLGPPLSGKDLSGDERNIYENPDMGAYEFRCPGDTDGDGVVTFSDLNDLLDAWGQTNVTAAEGDTDFDGDVDFADLNTLLEWWDQSCR
;
A
#
# COMPACT_ATOMS: atom_id res chain seq x y z
N ASN A 1 1.56 4.74 -18.63
CA ASN A 1 2.66 4.84 -19.63
C ASN A 1 2.90 3.48 -20.29
N GLY A 2 3.44 3.43 -21.51
CA GLY A 2 3.71 2.18 -22.24
C GLY A 2 5.17 2.10 -22.69
N ALA A 3 5.91 1.07 -22.27
CA ALA A 3 7.30 0.85 -22.64
C ALA A 3 7.59 -0.63 -22.93
N ALA A 4 8.72 -0.94 -23.58
CA ALA A 4 9.13 -2.33 -23.73
C ALA A 4 9.39 -3.01 -22.38
N SER A 5 9.94 -2.28 -21.40
CA SER A 5 10.16 -2.72 -20.01
C SER A 5 10.19 -1.53 -19.05
N GLY A 6 9.73 -1.70 -17.81
CA GLY A 6 9.65 -0.61 -16.82
C GLY A 6 8.63 0.45 -17.23
N GLY A 7 7.35 0.07 -17.26
CA GLY A 7 6.28 0.86 -17.87
C GLY A 7 6.15 2.27 -17.27
N ALA A 8 6.50 2.44 -15.99
CA ALA A 8 6.70 3.76 -15.38
C ALA A 8 8.19 4.12 -15.25
N LEU A 9 8.98 3.22 -14.68
CA LEU A 9 10.37 3.47 -14.35
C LEU A 9 11.25 2.25 -14.61
N ARG A 10 12.45 2.50 -15.11
CA ARG A 10 13.50 1.50 -15.25
C ARG A 10 14.80 2.01 -14.63
N VAL A 11 15.37 1.25 -13.69
CA VAL A 11 16.64 1.55 -13.02
C VAL A 11 17.65 0.48 -13.44
N ASN A 12 18.87 0.86 -13.87
CA ASN A 12 19.92 -0.11 -14.20
C ASN A 12 21.32 0.45 -13.85
N GLY A 13 22.30 -0.45 -13.77
CA GLY A 13 23.68 -0.13 -13.43
C GLY A 13 23.77 0.35 -11.98
N ASN A 14 24.98 0.71 -11.54
CA ASN A 14 25.31 1.22 -10.21
C ASN A 14 24.57 2.52 -9.85
N SER A 15 23.25 2.43 -9.73
CA SER A 15 22.31 3.49 -9.44
C SER A 15 21.66 3.16 -8.11
N ASP A 16 21.61 4.15 -7.22
CA ASP A 16 20.90 4.08 -5.97
C ASP A 16 19.67 4.99 -6.06
N LEU A 17 18.49 4.47 -5.73
CA LEU A 17 17.24 5.21 -5.82
C LEU A 17 16.33 4.91 -4.62
N ASP A 18 15.90 5.97 -3.94
CA ASP A 18 14.87 5.91 -2.92
C ASP A 18 13.57 6.50 -3.47
N ILE A 19 12.46 5.76 -3.32
CA ILE A 19 11.13 6.21 -3.71
C ILE A 19 10.20 6.06 -2.51
N SER A 20 9.57 7.15 -2.10
CA SER A 20 8.61 7.14 -1.01
C SER A 20 7.30 7.83 -1.40
N ALA A 21 6.21 7.45 -0.74
CA ALA A 21 4.92 8.16 -0.80
C ALA A 21 4.45 8.44 -2.24
N SER A 22 4.37 7.38 -3.06
CA SER A 22 4.13 7.50 -4.50
C SER A 22 3.15 6.45 -5.03
N PHE A 23 2.52 6.78 -6.16
CA PHE A 23 1.54 5.94 -6.83
C PHE A 23 2.05 5.51 -8.22
N PHE A 24 2.13 4.21 -8.45
CA PHE A 24 2.37 3.64 -9.78
C PHE A 24 1.08 2.97 -10.25
N ARG A 25 0.30 3.73 -11.00
CA ARG A 25 -1.03 3.32 -11.47
C ARG A 25 -1.09 3.13 -12.98
N SER A 26 -1.74 2.07 -13.44
CA SER A 26 -2.10 1.87 -14.85
C SER A 26 -0.90 1.97 -15.81
N ASN A 27 0.26 1.44 -15.40
CA ASN A 27 1.44 1.37 -16.25
C ASN A 27 1.55 0.02 -16.93
N MET A 28 2.00 0.04 -18.20
CA MET A 28 2.07 -1.14 -19.03
C MET A 28 3.48 -1.31 -19.58
N ALA A 29 3.98 -2.54 -19.51
CA ALA A 29 5.20 -2.95 -20.18
C ALA A 29 4.96 -4.18 -21.04
N ASP A 30 5.59 -4.25 -22.22
CA ASP A 30 5.43 -5.43 -23.08
C ASP A 30 6.06 -6.68 -22.46
N THR A 31 7.20 -6.52 -21.76
CA THR A 31 8.00 -7.64 -21.26
C THR A 31 7.92 -7.82 -19.75
N SER A 32 8.40 -6.87 -18.96
CA SER A 32 8.50 -7.00 -17.51
C SER A 32 8.54 -5.64 -16.82
N GLY A 33 8.07 -5.61 -15.57
CA GLY A 33 7.99 -4.42 -14.74
C GLY A 33 6.96 -3.46 -15.29
N GLY A 34 5.67 -3.82 -15.21
CA GLY A 34 4.59 -2.93 -15.67
C GLY A 34 4.68 -1.56 -15.00
N ALA A 35 5.02 -1.52 -13.71
CA ALA A 35 5.43 -0.30 -13.02
C ALA A 35 6.95 -0.10 -13.08
N LEU A 36 7.69 -0.99 -12.41
CA LEU A 36 9.13 -0.82 -12.15
C LEU A 36 9.92 -2.00 -12.69
N LEU A 37 10.99 -1.72 -13.42
CA LEU A 37 12.02 -2.71 -13.73
C LEU A 37 13.35 -2.29 -13.09
N ILE A 38 13.90 -3.16 -12.25
CA ILE A 38 15.20 -2.99 -11.61
C ILE A 38 16.17 -3.97 -12.26
N GLY A 39 17.14 -3.44 -12.98
CA GLY A 39 18.17 -4.22 -13.66
C GLY A 39 19.41 -4.45 -12.79
N THR A 40 20.41 -5.09 -13.39
CA THR A 40 21.65 -5.49 -12.73
C THR A 40 22.39 -4.31 -12.10
N ASP A 41 22.95 -4.57 -10.91
CA ASP A 41 23.74 -3.63 -10.10
C ASP A 41 23.01 -2.36 -9.64
N ALA A 42 21.69 -2.29 -9.76
CA ALA A 42 20.88 -1.21 -9.19
C ALA A 42 20.42 -1.55 -7.77
N ASN A 43 20.41 -0.56 -6.88
CA ASN A 43 19.84 -0.65 -5.54
C ASN A 43 18.65 0.30 -5.45
N VAL A 44 17.48 -0.24 -5.10
CA VAL A 44 16.26 0.55 -4.97
C VAL A 44 15.63 0.28 -3.62
N ALA A 45 15.31 1.34 -2.88
CA ALA A 45 14.46 1.26 -1.70
C ALA A 45 13.12 1.93 -2.00
N ILE A 46 12.02 1.25 -1.70
CA ILE A 46 10.66 1.79 -1.86
C ILE A 46 9.87 1.70 -0.56
N GLY A 47 9.11 2.75 -0.26
CA GLY A 47 8.31 2.82 0.96
C GLY A 47 7.00 3.58 0.78
N ASN A 48 5.90 3.13 1.39
CA ASN A 48 4.59 3.77 1.26
C ASN A 48 4.18 3.94 -0.22
N ILE A 49 4.09 2.82 -0.93
CA ILE A 49 3.82 2.83 -2.38
C ILE A 49 2.54 2.06 -2.68
N VAL A 50 1.73 2.62 -3.57
CA VAL A 50 0.64 1.88 -4.22
C VAL A 50 1.04 1.50 -5.65
N LEU A 51 0.93 0.21 -5.96
CA LEU A 51 1.12 -0.37 -7.29
C LEU A 51 -0.23 -0.93 -7.75
N ALA A 52 -1.00 -0.15 -8.52
CA ALA A 52 -2.35 -0.56 -8.90
C ALA A 52 -2.58 -0.60 -10.42
N GLY A 53 -3.25 -1.65 -10.90
CA GLY A 53 -3.63 -1.76 -12.31
C GLY A 53 -2.45 -1.83 -13.30
N ASN A 54 -1.24 -2.17 -12.85
CA ASN A 54 -0.10 -2.29 -13.75
C ASN A 54 -0.12 -3.65 -14.48
N SER A 55 0.44 -3.69 -15.69
CA SER A 55 0.40 -4.89 -16.51
C SER A 55 1.71 -5.13 -17.27
N ALA A 56 2.14 -6.39 -17.31
CA ALA A 56 3.20 -6.86 -18.19
C ALA A 56 3.13 -8.37 -18.43
N ALA A 57 3.85 -8.87 -19.43
CA ALA A 57 3.89 -10.31 -19.70
C ALA A 57 4.57 -11.12 -18.57
N GLY A 58 5.70 -10.63 -18.06
CA GLY A 58 6.52 -11.29 -17.05
C GLY A 58 6.24 -10.85 -15.63
N ALA A 59 6.43 -9.57 -15.32
CA ALA A 59 6.20 -9.03 -13.98
C ALA A 59 5.21 -7.87 -14.01
N ALA A 60 3.99 -8.09 -13.53
CA ALA A 60 2.89 -7.14 -13.69
C ALA A 60 3.18 -5.78 -13.05
N ALA A 61 3.76 -5.77 -11.85
CA ALA A 61 4.18 -4.55 -11.17
C ALA A 61 5.70 -4.39 -11.22
N ILE A 62 6.45 -5.29 -10.55
CA ILE A 62 7.88 -5.13 -10.33
C ILE A 62 8.66 -6.30 -10.91
N GLY A 63 9.55 -6.01 -11.86
CA GLY A 63 10.57 -6.97 -12.31
C GLY A 63 11.93 -6.65 -11.69
N LEU A 64 12.59 -7.65 -11.11
CA LEU A 64 13.93 -7.54 -10.54
C LEU A 64 14.89 -8.49 -11.29
N ASP A 65 15.75 -7.94 -12.14
CA ASP A 65 16.65 -8.65 -13.06
C ASP A 65 18.12 -8.36 -12.72
N GLY A 66 18.53 -8.79 -11.52
CA GLY A 66 19.92 -8.71 -11.06
C GLY A 66 20.26 -7.58 -10.08
N GLY A 67 19.27 -6.75 -9.69
CA GLY A 67 19.45 -5.68 -8.70
C GLY A 67 18.93 -6.05 -7.32
N VAL A 68 18.99 -5.08 -6.40
CA VAL A 68 18.45 -5.19 -5.03
C VAL A 68 17.21 -4.31 -4.91
N LEU A 69 16.17 -4.86 -4.28
CA LEU A 69 14.98 -4.13 -3.88
C LEU A 69 14.70 -4.31 -2.39
N GLU A 70 14.67 -3.21 -1.67
CA GLU A 70 14.11 -3.13 -0.31
C GLU A 70 12.73 -2.47 -0.40
N ALA A 71 11.67 -3.16 0.04
CA ALA A 71 10.29 -2.69 -0.08
C ALA A 71 9.57 -2.75 1.26
N VAL A 72 9.00 -1.65 1.74
CA VAL A 72 8.24 -1.63 3.00
C VAL A 72 6.93 -0.88 2.80
N HIS A 73 5.83 -1.34 3.40
CA HIS A 73 4.53 -0.66 3.28
C HIS A 73 4.09 -0.42 1.83
N ILE A 74 4.19 -1.47 1.00
CA ILE A 74 3.65 -1.43 -0.36
C ILE A 74 2.28 -2.12 -0.41
N THR A 75 1.37 -1.56 -1.19
CA THR A 75 0.10 -2.21 -1.55
C THR A 75 0.06 -2.43 -3.05
N ALA A 76 0.02 -3.69 -3.48
CA ALA A 76 -0.09 -4.07 -4.88
C ALA A 76 -1.44 -4.74 -5.16
N ASN A 77 -2.33 -4.02 -5.88
CA ASN A 77 -3.72 -4.44 -6.17
C ASN A 77 -4.02 -4.44 -7.68
N GLY A 78 -4.76 -5.45 -8.15
CA GLY A 78 -5.25 -5.56 -9.53
C GLY A 78 -4.18 -5.43 -10.64
N ASN A 79 -2.92 -5.72 -10.33
CA ASN A 79 -1.87 -5.86 -11.34
C ASN A 79 -2.07 -7.19 -12.09
N THR A 80 -1.94 -7.18 -13.41
CA THR A 80 -2.29 -8.33 -14.27
C THR A 80 -1.11 -8.82 -15.11
N THR A 81 -1.00 -10.14 -15.29
CA THR A 81 -0.05 -10.71 -16.24
C THR A 81 -0.79 -11.23 -17.46
N CYS A 82 -0.14 -11.18 -18.63
CA CYS A 82 -0.66 -11.83 -19.85
C CYS A 82 0.14 -13.10 -20.23
N GLY A 83 1.24 -13.37 -19.54
CA GLY A 83 2.18 -14.46 -19.83
C GLY A 83 2.31 -15.54 -18.75
N GLY A 84 1.50 -15.50 -17.68
CA GLY A 84 1.61 -16.42 -16.56
C GLY A 84 2.78 -16.10 -15.62
N GLY A 85 3.04 -14.81 -15.45
CA GLY A 85 4.10 -14.26 -14.63
C GLY A 85 3.73 -14.15 -13.14
N GLY A 86 4.30 -13.16 -12.46
CA GLY A 86 3.88 -12.76 -11.12
C GLY A 86 3.65 -11.26 -11.01
N ILE A 87 3.09 -10.79 -9.89
CA ILE A 87 3.00 -9.35 -9.59
C ILE A 87 4.41 -8.79 -9.39
N ILE A 88 5.19 -9.48 -8.56
CA ILE A 88 6.62 -9.24 -8.37
C ILE A 88 7.37 -10.48 -8.87
N VAL A 89 8.36 -10.27 -9.75
CA VAL A 89 9.22 -11.35 -10.25
C VAL A 89 10.68 -11.06 -9.94
N VAL A 90 11.31 -11.98 -9.22
CA VAL A 90 12.71 -11.92 -8.79
C VAL A 90 13.56 -12.86 -9.63
N GLY A 91 14.05 -12.31 -10.73
CA GLY A 91 14.90 -12.97 -11.72
C GLY A 91 16.30 -13.32 -11.21
N SER A 92 17.12 -13.87 -12.09
CA SER A 92 18.47 -14.34 -11.75
C SER A 92 19.33 -13.22 -11.18
N GLY A 93 19.88 -13.43 -9.98
CA GLY A 93 20.72 -12.45 -9.29
C GLY A 93 19.96 -11.27 -8.69
N GLY A 94 18.63 -11.24 -8.78
CA GLY A 94 17.81 -10.26 -8.07
C GLY A 94 17.68 -10.63 -6.59
N ASP A 95 17.65 -9.61 -5.72
CA ASP A 95 17.46 -9.79 -4.28
C ASP A 95 16.34 -8.88 -3.74
N LEU A 96 15.28 -9.50 -3.25
CA LEU A 96 14.13 -8.81 -2.67
C LEU A 96 14.13 -8.95 -1.15
N THR A 97 14.13 -7.83 -0.44
CA THR A 97 13.74 -7.77 0.97
C THR A 97 12.45 -6.99 1.08
N MET A 98 11.41 -7.57 1.70
CA MET A 98 10.11 -6.93 1.82
C MET A 98 9.49 -7.12 3.20
N ALA A 99 8.88 -6.06 3.74
CA ALA A 99 8.16 -6.11 5.01
C ALA A 99 6.87 -5.29 4.98
N ASN A 100 5.94 -5.57 5.90
CA ASN A 100 4.72 -4.80 6.13
C ASN A 100 3.92 -4.49 4.87
N SER A 101 3.81 -5.45 3.96
CA SER A 101 3.29 -5.18 2.61
C SER A 101 2.08 -6.05 2.28
N ILE A 102 1.18 -5.53 1.45
CA ILE A 102 0.05 -6.26 0.89
C ILE A 102 0.29 -6.49 -0.60
N VAL A 103 0.37 -7.74 -1.02
CA VAL A 103 0.58 -8.09 -2.43
C VAL A 103 -0.43 -9.14 -2.88
N GLY A 104 -1.35 -8.75 -3.77
CA GLY A 104 -2.32 -9.68 -4.30
C GLY A 104 -3.14 -9.15 -5.48
N SER A 105 -3.38 -10.03 -6.45
CA SER A 105 -4.31 -9.82 -7.56
C SER A 105 -5.08 -11.12 -7.81
N PRO A 106 -6.37 -11.04 -8.18
CA PRO A 106 -7.12 -12.23 -8.57
C PRO A 106 -6.48 -12.98 -9.74
N GLY A 107 -6.23 -14.28 -9.54
CA GLY A 107 -5.76 -15.19 -10.61
C GLY A 107 -4.25 -15.16 -10.89
N GLU A 108 -3.48 -14.34 -10.17
CA GLU A 108 -2.04 -14.17 -10.39
C GLU A 108 -1.22 -14.70 -9.21
N MET A 109 0.02 -15.10 -9.47
CA MET A 109 1.00 -15.35 -8.41
C MET A 109 1.52 -14.02 -7.87
N SER A 110 1.43 -13.78 -6.57
CA SER A 110 1.91 -12.52 -5.98
C SER A 110 3.42 -12.34 -6.12
N ILE A 111 4.20 -13.35 -5.77
CA ILE A 111 5.67 -13.30 -5.84
C ILE A 111 6.19 -14.56 -6.52
N LEU A 112 7.02 -14.38 -7.54
CA LEU A 112 7.66 -15.45 -8.28
C LEU A 112 9.19 -15.28 -8.27
N VAL A 113 9.93 -16.30 -7.85
CA VAL A 113 11.40 -16.24 -7.67
C VAL A 113 12.09 -17.29 -8.55
N PRO A 114 12.15 -17.10 -9.89
CA PRO A 114 12.68 -18.11 -10.80
C PRO A 114 14.21 -18.27 -10.75
N GLY A 115 14.95 -17.37 -10.10
CA GLY A 115 16.41 -17.46 -10.03
C GLY A 115 17.13 -16.50 -9.08
N GLY A 116 16.41 -15.68 -8.31
CA GLY A 116 17.00 -14.79 -7.31
C GLY A 116 16.70 -15.20 -5.88
N THR A 117 16.73 -14.24 -4.97
CA THR A 117 16.46 -14.41 -3.53
C THR A 117 15.35 -13.47 -3.09
N ALA A 118 14.53 -13.93 -2.16
CA ALA A 118 13.47 -13.13 -1.59
C ALA A 118 13.30 -13.45 -0.11
N SER A 119 13.38 -12.43 0.73
CA SER A 119 13.03 -12.45 2.15
C SER A 119 11.81 -11.56 2.34
N VAL A 120 10.70 -12.14 2.79
CA VAL A 120 9.44 -11.41 2.99
C VAL A 120 8.94 -11.71 4.38
N GLU A 121 8.71 -10.69 5.20
CA GLU A 121 8.24 -10.83 6.58
C GLU A 121 7.07 -9.88 6.86
N SER A 122 6.27 -10.22 7.87
CA SER A 122 5.12 -9.42 8.35
C SER A 122 4.27 -8.83 7.21
N SER A 123 3.97 -9.64 6.18
CA SER A 123 3.29 -9.19 4.96
C SER A 123 2.10 -10.08 4.62
N ASN A 124 1.06 -9.50 4.01
CA ASN A 124 -0.09 -10.23 3.49
C ASN A 124 0.11 -10.54 2.01
N ILE A 125 0.48 -11.79 1.71
CA ILE A 125 0.79 -12.23 0.35
C ILE A 125 -0.27 -13.22 -0.12
N ARG A 126 -1.04 -12.81 -1.12
CA ARG A 126 -2.05 -13.68 -1.72
C ARG A 126 -1.41 -14.93 -2.33
N GLY A 127 -1.95 -16.09 -1.99
CA GLY A 127 -1.36 -17.39 -2.35
C GLY A 127 -0.27 -17.86 -1.39
N GLY A 128 0.14 -17.02 -0.45
CA GLY A 128 1.12 -17.30 0.60
C GLY A 128 2.56 -17.09 0.16
N PHE A 129 3.41 -16.74 1.13
CA PHE A 129 4.86 -16.70 0.97
C PHE A 129 5.52 -17.03 2.31
N ALA A 130 6.60 -17.81 2.28
CA ALA A 130 7.28 -18.21 3.51
C ALA A 130 7.98 -17.02 4.18
N GLY A 131 7.81 -16.87 5.49
CA GLY A 131 8.43 -15.81 6.27
C GLY A 131 7.74 -15.62 7.61
N THR A 132 8.43 -15.02 8.57
CA THR A 132 7.88 -14.74 9.90
C THR A 132 6.78 -13.69 9.78
N GLY A 133 5.64 -13.89 10.43
CA GLY A 133 4.54 -12.91 10.43
C GLY A 133 3.75 -12.80 9.13
N ASN A 134 4.11 -13.53 8.07
CA ASN A 134 3.35 -13.47 6.82
C ASN A 134 1.97 -14.12 6.95
N ILE A 135 0.97 -13.48 6.35
CA ILE A 135 -0.40 -13.97 6.25
C ILE A 135 -0.82 -14.10 4.78
N ASN A 136 -1.96 -14.77 4.56
CA ASN A 136 -2.56 -14.95 3.22
C ASN A 136 -4.07 -14.89 3.39
N ASN A 137 -4.56 -13.70 3.70
CA ASN A 137 -5.97 -13.43 3.94
C ASN A 137 -6.44 -12.32 3.01
N ASP A 138 -7.76 -12.19 2.87
CA ASP A 138 -8.33 -11.04 2.19
C ASP A 138 -7.93 -9.77 2.96
N PRO A 139 -7.28 -8.78 2.32
CA PRO A 139 -6.96 -7.51 2.97
C PRO A 139 -8.19 -6.70 3.40
N GLN A 140 -9.37 -6.98 2.83
CA GLN A 140 -10.61 -6.25 3.12
C GLN A 140 -10.45 -4.73 2.93
N PHE A 141 -10.12 -4.31 1.71
CA PHE A 141 -10.13 -2.89 1.33
C PHE A 141 -11.57 -2.35 1.27
N GLU A 142 -11.77 -1.07 1.58
CA GLU A 142 -13.08 -0.42 1.53
C GLU A 142 -13.72 -0.46 0.13
N ASP A 143 -12.98 -0.02 -0.90
CA ASP A 143 -13.43 -0.06 -2.30
C ASP A 143 -12.23 -0.14 -3.26
N ALA A 144 -11.74 -1.35 -3.52
CA ALA A 144 -10.44 -1.58 -4.14
C ALA A 144 -10.32 -1.14 -5.62
N ASP A 145 -11.44 -0.93 -6.30
CA ASP A 145 -11.55 -0.45 -7.68
C ASP A 145 -12.39 0.82 -7.82
N GLY A 146 -12.74 1.43 -6.69
CA GLY A 146 -13.43 2.71 -6.60
C GLY A 146 -14.86 2.70 -7.17
N PRO A 147 -15.56 3.84 -7.05
CA PRO A 147 -16.90 4.03 -7.59
C PRO A 147 -17.03 3.74 -9.10
N ASP A 148 -15.95 3.92 -9.88
CA ASP A 148 -15.96 3.64 -11.32
C ASP A 148 -15.77 2.15 -11.68
N ASN A 149 -15.44 1.30 -10.71
CA ASN A 149 -15.15 -0.13 -10.84
C ASN A 149 -13.96 -0.42 -11.80
N ILE A 150 -12.95 0.46 -11.81
CA ILE A 150 -11.74 0.34 -12.63
C ILE A 150 -10.52 0.45 -11.73
N VAL A 151 -9.87 -0.68 -11.44
CA VAL A 151 -8.61 -0.67 -10.67
C VAL A 151 -7.54 0.18 -11.36
N GLY A 152 -6.80 0.94 -10.55
CA GLY A 152 -5.66 1.73 -10.98
C GLY A 152 -6.04 3.15 -11.36
N THR A 153 -7.16 3.65 -10.85
CA THR A 153 -7.63 5.03 -10.99
C THR A 153 -7.44 5.80 -9.68
N PRO A 154 -7.56 7.14 -9.69
CA PRO A 154 -7.44 7.93 -8.48
C PRO A 154 -8.53 7.70 -7.43
N ASP A 155 -9.67 7.10 -7.80
CA ASP A 155 -10.80 6.81 -6.92
C ASP A 155 -10.75 5.43 -6.26
N ASP A 156 -9.74 4.60 -6.57
CA ASP A 156 -9.42 3.40 -5.78
C ASP A 156 -9.27 3.74 -4.28
N ASN A 157 -10.03 3.08 -3.42
CA ASN A 157 -9.92 3.18 -1.98
C ASN A 157 -9.32 1.91 -1.37
N LEU A 158 -8.01 1.98 -1.10
CA LEU A 158 -7.22 0.88 -0.54
C LEU A 158 -7.01 1.01 0.98
N HIS A 159 -7.81 1.85 1.67
CA HIS A 159 -7.88 1.80 3.13
C HIS A 159 -8.47 0.46 3.58
N LEU A 160 -8.05 0.01 4.75
CA LEU A 160 -8.50 -1.26 5.34
C LEU A 160 -9.85 -1.03 6.02
N MET A 161 -10.78 -1.98 5.87
CA MET A 161 -11.96 -2.04 6.73
C MET A 161 -11.55 -2.43 8.16
N SER A 162 -12.34 -2.02 9.16
CA SER A 162 -12.10 -2.30 10.59
C SER A 162 -12.02 -3.78 11.00
N THR A 163 -12.38 -4.70 10.09
CA THR A 163 -12.27 -6.15 10.33
C THR A 163 -11.03 -6.77 9.69
N SER A 164 -10.22 -5.97 9.01
CA SER A 164 -9.09 -6.43 8.22
C SER A 164 -8.08 -7.19 9.08
N PRO A 165 -7.57 -8.34 8.59
CA PRO A 165 -6.50 -9.08 9.26
C PRO A 165 -5.14 -8.40 9.12
N CYS A 166 -5.04 -7.32 8.35
CA CYS A 166 -3.81 -6.55 8.13
C CYS A 166 -3.57 -5.48 9.20
N ILE A 167 -4.56 -5.20 10.04
CA ILE A 167 -4.50 -4.18 11.09
C ILE A 167 -3.60 -4.66 12.23
N ASP A 168 -2.70 -3.79 12.72
CA ASP A 168 -1.78 -3.98 13.85
C ASP A 168 -0.90 -5.26 13.80
N THR A 169 -0.59 -5.72 12.59
CA THR A 169 0.13 -6.99 12.36
C THR A 169 1.49 -6.83 11.67
N GLY A 170 1.87 -5.61 11.30
CA GLY A 170 3.20 -5.29 10.81
C GLY A 170 4.29 -5.35 11.88
N ASP A 171 5.54 -5.23 11.45
CA ASP A 171 6.70 -5.09 12.32
C ASP A 171 7.04 -3.61 12.48
N ASN A 172 7.19 -3.12 13.71
CA ASN A 172 7.54 -1.72 13.97
C ASN A 172 9.05 -1.46 13.93
N VAL A 173 9.89 -2.49 13.99
CA VAL A 173 11.34 -2.35 13.91
C VAL A 173 11.78 -1.87 12.52
N VAL A 174 11.02 -2.21 11.47
CA VAL A 174 11.32 -1.79 10.09
C VAL A 174 11.03 -0.30 9.84
N LEU A 175 10.28 0.39 10.72
CA LEU A 175 10.00 1.82 10.62
C LEU A 175 11.23 2.71 10.90
N LEU A 176 12.31 2.13 11.43
CA LEU A 176 13.52 2.86 11.80
C LEU A 176 14.48 3.12 10.62
N GLY A 177 14.17 2.61 9.43
CA GLY A 177 14.99 2.75 8.21
C GLY A 177 14.38 3.67 7.15
N PRO A 178 15.20 4.28 6.28
CA PRO A 178 14.70 4.86 5.03
C PRO A 178 14.01 3.77 4.18
N PRO A 179 13.05 4.14 3.31
CA PRO A 179 12.70 5.51 2.89
C PRO A 179 11.45 6.08 3.61
N LEU A 180 11.11 5.57 4.80
CA LEU A 180 9.84 5.91 5.47
C LEU A 180 9.90 7.26 6.20
N SER A 181 8.79 8.01 6.14
CA SER A 181 8.61 9.31 6.80
C SER A 181 7.93 9.22 8.18
N GLY A 182 7.67 8.01 8.67
CA GLY A 182 6.88 7.77 9.89
C GLY A 182 5.37 8.03 9.73
N LYS A 183 4.93 8.41 8.52
CA LYS A 183 3.52 8.56 8.15
C LYS A 183 3.17 7.66 6.97
N ASP A 184 1.91 7.34 6.79
CA ASP A 184 1.40 6.60 5.63
C ASP A 184 1.10 7.52 4.42
N LEU A 185 0.35 7.04 3.42
CA LEU A 185 -0.04 7.84 2.25
C LEU A 185 -1.18 8.84 2.51
N SER A 186 -1.97 8.65 3.56
CA SER A 186 -3.04 9.56 3.98
C SER A 186 -2.56 10.61 4.98
N GLY A 187 -1.34 10.44 5.51
CA GLY A 187 -0.71 11.35 6.46
C GLY A 187 -0.80 10.88 7.91
N ASP A 188 -1.38 9.69 8.14
CA ASP A 188 -1.56 9.06 9.45
C ASP A 188 -0.23 8.55 9.99
N GLU A 189 -0.03 8.69 11.30
CA GLU A 189 1.24 8.30 11.93
C GLU A 189 1.38 6.79 11.98
N ARG A 190 2.49 6.24 11.49
CA ARG A 190 2.86 4.83 11.73
C ARG A 190 3.48 4.74 13.11
N ASN A 191 2.76 4.16 14.09
CA ASN A 191 3.24 4.12 15.47
C ASN A 191 4.52 3.26 15.57
N ILE A 192 5.61 3.82 16.10
CA ILE A 192 6.87 3.09 16.32
C ILE A 192 6.86 2.24 17.60
N TYR A 193 5.87 2.43 18.48
CA TYR A 193 5.75 1.73 19.75
C TYR A 193 4.74 0.58 19.73
N GLU A 194 3.88 0.55 18.71
CA GLU A 194 2.92 -0.51 18.39
C GLU A 194 3.22 -1.07 17.02
N ASN A 195 2.56 -2.15 16.62
CA ASN A 195 2.75 -2.71 15.29
C ASN A 195 1.97 -1.87 14.27
N PRO A 196 2.58 -1.41 13.17
CA PRO A 196 1.84 -0.69 12.13
C PRO A 196 0.98 -1.67 11.32
N ASP A 197 0.08 -1.11 10.52
CA ASP A 197 -0.69 -1.89 9.57
C ASP A 197 0.15 -2.37 8.38
N MET A 198 -0.19 -3.53 7.85
CA MET A 198 0.39 -3.97 6.59
C MET A 198 -0.16 -3.13 5.43
N GLY A 199 0.73 -2.75 4.52
CA GLY A 199 0.38 -2.00 3.31
C GLY A 199 0.65 -0.50 3.41
N ALA A 200 0.19 0.22 2.39
CA ALA A 200 0.52 1.63 2.17
C ALA A 200 -0.30 2.62 3.02
N TYR A 201 -1.34 2.14 3.70
CA TYR A 201 -2.26 2.92 4.53
C TYR A 201 -2.35 2.33 5.93
N GLU A 202 -2.50 3.17 6.94
CA GLU A 202 -2.96 2.80 8.27
C GLU A 202 -4.50 2.81 8.30
N PHE A 203 -5.07 1.96 9.13
CA PHE A 203 -6.47 2.01 9.48
C PHE A 203 -6.72 3.24 10.34
N ARG A 204 -7.67 4.06 9.89
CA ARG A 204 -8.20 5.17 10.65
C ARG A 204 -9.60 4.78 11.08
N CYS A 205 -9.87 4.81 12.38
CA CYS A 205 -11.23 4.57 12.82
C CYS A 205 -12.13 5.76 12.47
N PRO A 206 -13.42 5.48 12.22
CA PRO A 206 -14.40 6.54 12.06
C PRO A 206 -14.38 7.47 13.29
N GLY A 207 -14.21 8.76 13.08
CA GLY A 207 -14.16 9.75 14.15
C GLY A 207 -12.78 10.21 14.61
N ASP A 208 -11.69 9.53 14.22
CA ASP A 208 -10.31 9.99 14.43
C ASP A 208 -9.90 10.90 13.26
N THR A 209 -10.25 12.18 13.34
CA THR A 209 -10.07 13.11 12.22
C THR A 209 -8.63 13.63 12.14
N ASP A 210 -7.92 13.70 13.27
CA ASP A 210 -6.53 14.19 13.30
C ASP A 210 -5.47 13.07 13.14
N GLY A 211 -5.88 11.81 13.20
CA GLY A 211 -5.07 10.63 12.91
C GLY A 211 -4.10 10.27 14.03
N ASP A 212 -4.39 10.67 15.26
CA ASP A 212 -3.56 10.36 16.44
C ASP A 212 -3.85 8.97 17.05
N GLY A 213 -4.88 8.28 16.55
CA GLY A 213 -5.27 6.93 16.96
C GLY A 213 -6.27 6.87 18.11
N VAL A 214 -6.79 8.02 18.59
CA VAL A 214 -7.82 8.11 19.64
C VAL A 214 -8.87 9.17 19.34
N VAL A 215 -10.15 8.82 19.45
CA VAL A 215 -11.24 9.80 19.22
C VAL A 215 -11.47 10.65 20.47
N THR A 216 -11.14 11.94 20.39
CA THR A 216 -11.17 12.88 21.51
C THR A 216 -11.82 14.23 21.16
N PHE A 217 -11.64 15.22 22.03
CA PHE A 217 -12.05 16.59 21.77
C PHE A 217 -11.24 17.26 20.65
N SER A 218 -10.06 16.75 20.31
CA SER A 218 -9.29 17.23 19.16
C SER A 218 -10.10 17.02 17.89
N ASP A 219 -10.59 15.79 17.70
CA ASP A 219 -11.36 15.39 16.52
C ASP A 219 -12.70 16.10 16.42
N LEU A 220 -13.35 16.25 17.56
CA LEU A 220 -14.60 17.02 17.60
C LEU A 220 -14.39 18.47 17.15
N ASN A 221 -13.24 19.09 17.46
CA ASN A 221 -12.99 20.45 17.01
C ASN A 221 -12.80 20.50 15.49
N ASP A 222 -12.06 19.56 14.92
CA ASP A 222 -11.85 19.48 13.46
C ASP A 222 -13.17 19.27 12.72
N LEU A 223 -14.01 18.35 13.21
CA LEU A 223 -15.36 18.14 12.69
C LEU A 223 -16.20 19.42 12.77
N LEU A 224 -16.21 20.09 13.93
CA LEU A 224 -16.99 21.31 14.12
C LEU A 224 -16.48 22.49 13.28
N ASP A 225 -15.18 22.54 12.95
CA ASP A 225 -14.59 23.54 12.07
C ASP A 225 -15.10 23.38 10.62
N ALA A 226 -15.46 22.16 10.22
CA ALA A 226 -16.03 21.85 8.91
C ALA A 226 -17.56 21.74 8.86
N TRP A 227 -18.27 22.03 9.96
CA TRP A 227 -19.71 21.81 10.05
C TRP A 227 -20.53 22.43 8.90
N GLY A 228 -21.30 21.60 8.20
CA GLY A 228 -22.14 21.97 7.07
C GLY A 228 -21.39 22.24 5.76
N GLN A 229 -20.10 21.91 5.68
CA GLN A 229 -19.33 21.93 4.44
C GLN A 229 -19.62 20.69 3.60
N THR A 230 -19.29 20.76 2.30
CA THR A 230 -19.48 19.67 1.32
C THR A 230 -18.22 19.56 0.46
N ASN A 231 -17.95 18.39 -0.11
CA ASN A 231 -16.68 18.02 -0.74
C ASN A 231 -15.50 18.09 0.23
N VAL A 232 -15.74 17.68 1.46
CA VAL A 232 -14.74 17.52 2.52
C VAL A 232 -14.22 16.08 2.51
N THR A 233 -13.07 15.89 3.16
CA THR A 233 -12.47 14.57 3.40
C THR A 233 -12.65 14.15 4.86
N ALA A 234 -12.37 12.88 5.17
CA ALA A 234 -12.45 12.40 6.55
C ALA A 234 -11.50 13.11 7.52
N ALA A 235 -10.33 13.53 7.05
CA ALA A 235 -9.41 14.38 7.82
C ALA A 235 -9.97 15.78 8.09
N GLU A 236 -10.99 16.21 7.35
CA GLU A 236 -11.68 17.48 7.53
C GLU A 236 -12.99 17.32 8.31
N GLY A 237 -13.32 16.13 8.82
CA GLY A 237 -14.50 15.92 9.65
C GLY A 237 -15.66 15.12 9.02
N ASP A 238 -15.51 14.67 7.78
CA ASP A 238 -16.44 13.72 7.11
C ASP A 238 -16.18 12.30 7.59
N THR A 239 -16.66 11.99 8.78
CA THR A 239 -16.37 10.73 9.49
C THR A 239 -17.22 9.55 8.99
N ASP A 240 -18.31 9.79 8.25
CA ASP A 240 -19.08 8.72 7.60
C ASP A 240 -18.84 8.58 6.08
N PHE A 241 -17.95 9.43 5.54
CA PHE A 241 -17.42 9.42 4.18
C PHE A 241 -18.47 9.68 3.09
N ASP A 242 -19.52 10.43 3.40
CA ASP A 242 -20.58 10.77 2.44
C ASP A 242 -20.31 12.07 1.64
N GLY A 243 -19.23 12.77 1.99
CA GLY A 243 -18.75 13.97 1.33
C GLY A 243 -19.30 15.27 1.90
N ASP A 244 -20.02 15.24 3.02
CA ASP A 244 -20.39 16.43 3.78
C ASP A 244 -20.09 16.31 5.28
N VAL A 245 -20.31 17.38 6.06
CA VAL A 245 -20.19 17.32 7.52
C VAL A 245 -21.51 17.70 8.15
N ASP A 246 -22.21 16.72 8.71
CA ASP A 246 -23.48 16.92 9.36
C ASP A 246 -23.66 16.12 10.67
N PHE A 247 -24.91 15.85 11.06
CA PHE A 247 -25.20 15.10 12.27
C PHE A 247 -24.87 13.60 12.17
N ALA A 248 -24.78 13.06 10.96
CA ALA A 248 -24.33 11.70 10.73
C ALA A 248 -22.86 11.58 11.16
N ASP A 249 -22.01 12.53 10.77
CA ASP A 249 -20.61 12.57 11.20
C ASP A 249 -20.46 12.70 12.70
N LEU A 250 -21.20 13.63 13.31
CA LEU A 250 -21.14 13.79 14.75
C LEU A 250 -21.56 12.51 15.48
N ASN A 251 -22.56 11.79 14.97
CA ASN A 251 -22.97 10.52 15.56
C ASN A 251 -21.86 9.48 15.42
N THR A 252 -21.25 9.37 14.24
CA THR A 252 -20.13 8.45 13.98
C THR A 252 -18.97 8.76 14.92
N LEU A 253 -18.54 10.02 15.03
CA LEU A 253 -17.49 10.42 15.96
C LEU A 253 -17.85 10.06 17.41
N LEU A 254 -19.07 10.35 17.85
CA LEU A 254 -19.51 10.06 19.22
C LEU A 254 -19.65 8.55 19.53
N GLU A 255 -19.88 7.71 18.51
CA GLU A 255 -19.88 6.26 18.66
C GLU A 255 -18.49 5.72 19.03
N TRP A 256 -17.44 6.40 18.57
CA TRP A 256 -16.04 6.04 18.80
C TRP A 256 -15.36 6.83 19.93
N TRP A 257 -16.10 7.69 20.63
CA TRP A 257 -15.55 8.56 21.68
C TRP A 257 -14.73 7.82 22.74
N ASP A 258 -13.51 8.29 22.99
CA ASP A 258 -12.55 7.73 23.97
C ASP A 258 -12.15 6.27 23.65
N GLN A 259 -12.38 5.82 22.41
CA GLN A 259 -11.86 4.55 21.91
C GLN A 259 -10.49 4.77 21.27
N SER A 260 -9.58 3.85 21.55
CA SER A 260 -8.34 3.71 20.80
C SER A 260 -8.58 2.71 19.68
N CYS A 261 -8.08 3.06 18.50
CA CYS A 261 -8.28 2.30 17.28
C CYS A 261 -7.04 1.49 16.90
N ARG A 262 -6.15 1.31 17.88
CA ARG A 262 -4.87 0.58 17.88
C ARG A 262 -4.78 -0.28 19.15
#